data_AF-A0AAW4L1S3-F1
#
_entry.id   AF-A0AAW4L1S3-F1
#
_cell.length_a   1.000
_cell.length_b   1.000
_cell.length_c   1.000
_cell.angle_alpha   90.00
_cell.angle_beta   90.00
_cell.angle_gamma   90.00
#
_symmetry.space_group_name_H-M   'P 1'
#
loop_
_entity.id
_entity.type
_entity.pdbx_description
1 polymer ?
#
loop_
_entity_poly.entity_id
_entity_poly.type
_entity_poly.pdbx_seq_one_letter_code
_entity_poly.pdbx_strand_id
1 'polypeptide(L)'
;MISMRSKYAIKALSFMARSKDKDCFLIAELAQAESIPKKFLEAILLTLKSQGILASRKGPGGGYWLAKAPAAITLGSIIRSFEGDLAPVQCLAENASGACPECHDLATCATRLVMADVQKAVSAVVDKVTLADMIERSEFERQRLSKQLDFSI
;
A
#
# COMPACT_ATOMS: atom_id res chain seq x y z
N MET A 1 8.46 9.07 -4.40
CA MET A 1 8.49 8.49 -3.03
C MET A 1 7.06 8.26 -2.58
N ILE A 2 6.74 7.17 -1.86
CA ILE A 2 5.40 6.95 -1.30
C ILE A 2 5.25 7.66 0.06
N SER A 3 4.04 8.09 0.42
CA SER A 3 3.79 8.76 1.70
C SER A 3 3.87 7.81 2.89
N MET A 4 3.96 8.41 4.09
CA MET A 4 3.88 7.68 5.35
C MET A 4 2.54 6.96 5.54
N ARG A 5 1.44 7.48 4.97
CA ARG A 5 0.12 6.83 5.03
C ARG A 5 0.16 5.49 4.29
N SER A 6 0.66 5.50 3.06
CA SER A 6 0.85 4.30 2.24
C SER A 6 1.77 3.29 2.92
N LYS A 7 2.91 3.73 3.47
CA LYS A 7 3.85 2.86 4.19
C LYS A 7 3.19 2.19 5.40
N TYR A 8 2.48 2.95 6.23
CA TYR A 8 1.82 2.41 7.42
C TYR A 8 0.61 1.53 7.09
N ALA A 9 -0.14 1.85 6.04
CA ALA A 9 -1.19 0.97 5.51
C ALA A 9 -0.62 -0.40 5.16
N ILE A 10 0.46 -0.43 4.37
CA ILE A 10 1.13 -1.67 3.96
C ILE A 10 1.62 -2.45 5.19
N LYS A 11 2.25 -1.80 6.16
CA LYS A 11 2.70 -2.45 7.41
C LYS A 11 1.54 -3.10 8.17
N ALA A 12 0.46 -2.35 8.42
CA ALA A 12 -0.70 -2.84 9.16
C ALA A 12 -1.39 -4.01 8.43
N LEU A 13 -1.60 -3.89 7.11
CA LEU A 13 -2.20 -4.96 6.30
C LEU A 13 -1.32 -6.22 6.27
N SER A 14 0.01 -6.05 6.18
CA SER A 14 0.94 -7.18 6.23
C SER A 14 0.92 -7.89 7.57
N PHE A 15 0.78 -7.15 8.68
CA PHE A 15 0.63 -7.75 10.00
C PHE A 15 -0.63 -8.59 10.11
N MET A 16 -1.77 -8.06 9.66
CA MET A 16 -3.04 -8.80 9.63
C MET A 16 -2.91 -10.08 8.78
N ALA A 17 -2.37 -9.96 7.56
CA ALA A 17 -2.28 -11.07 6.62
C ALA A 17 -1.32 -12.19 7.07
N ARG A 18 -0.33 -11.90 7.91
CA ARG A 18 0.58 -12.91 8.49
C ARG A 18 0.00 -13.63 9.70
N SER A 19 -1.03 -13.08 10.31
CA SER A 19 -1.60 -13.63 11.54
C SER A 19 -2.55 -14.78 11.19
N LYS A 20 -2.13 -16.02 11.41
CA LYS A 20 -2.89 -17.22 11.03
C LYS A 20 -4.05 -17.55 11.97
N ASP A 21 -3.93 -17.17 13.24
CA ASP A 21 -4.87 -17.57 14.31
C ASP A 21 -5.83 -16.43 14.71
N LYS A 22 -5.77 -15.29 14.02
CA LYS A 22 -6.55 -14.10 14.35
C LYS A 22 -6.87 -13.29 13.10
N ASP A 23 -8.16 -13.10 12.86
CA ASP A 23 -8.64 -12.35 11.69
C ASP A 23 -9.10 -10.93 12.02
N CYS A 24 -9.42 -10.64 13.28
CA CYS A 24 -9.98 -9.35 13.71
C CYS A 24 -9.04 -8.65 14.72
N PHE A 25 -8.72 -7.39 14.47
CA PHE A 25 -7.71 -6.64 15.23
C PHE A 25 -8.24 -5.30 15.74
N LEU A 26 -7.89 -4.96 16.97
CA LEU A 26 -8.11 -3.62 17.50
C LEU A 26 -7.05 -2.67 16.94
N ILE A 27 -7.42 -1.39 16.74
CA ILE A 27 -6.48 -0.36 16.29
C ILE A 27 -5.28 -0.26 17.23
N ALA A 28 -5.50 -0.39 18.54
CA ALA A 28 -4.42 -0.32 19.54
C ALA A 28 -3.40 -1.45 19.39
N GLU A 29 -3.87 -2.67 19.06
CA GLU A 29 -2.99 -3.83 18.85
C GLU A 29 -2.10 -3.63 17.61
N LEU A 30 -2.71 -3.19 16.50
CA LEU A 30 -1.98 -2.92 15.25
C LEU A 30 -0.99 -1.78 15.41
N ALA A 31 -1.40 -0.71 16.11
CA ALA A 31 -0.56 0.45 16.39
C ALA A 31 0.68 0.05 17.20
N GLN A 32 0.51 -0.79 18.21
CA GLN A 32 1.61 -1.30 19.02
C GLN A 32 2.52 -2.24 18.21
N ALA A 33 1.93 -3.23 17.53
CA ALA A 33 2.67 -4.26 16.81
C ALA A 33 3.58 -3.69 15.71
N GLU A 34 3.10 -2.68 14.97
CA GLU A 34 3.84 -2.09 13.85
C GLU A 34 4.49 -0.73 14.19
N SER A 35 4.45 -0.33 15.48
CA SER A 35 4.98 0.95 15.97
C SER A 35 4.45 2.18 15.19
N ILE A 36 3.13 2.26 15.05
CA ILE A 36 2.42 3.30 14.30
C ILE A 36 1.63 4.17 15.28
N PRO A 37 1.68 5.52 15.19
CA PRO A 37 0.85 6.38 16.02
C PRO A 37 -0.65 6.06 15.85
N LYS A 38 -1.33 5.72 16.96
CA LYS A 38 -2.72 5.23 16.95
C LYS A 38 -3.69 6.13 16.18
N LYS A 39 -3.67 7.45 16.44
CA LYS A 39 -4.54 8.42 15.75
C LYS A 39 -4.32 8.43 14.24
N PHE A 40 -3.09 8.23 13.81
CA PHE A 40 -2.75 8.22 12.40
C PHE A 40 -3.19 6.91 11.74
N LEU A 41 -3.02 5.78 12.45
CA LEU A 41 -3.51 4.49 11.99
C LEU A 41 -5.05 4.47 11.87
N GLU A 42 -5.77 5.12 12.78
CA GLU A 42 -7.23 5.21 12.72
C GLU A 42 -7.71 5.83 11.40
N ALA A 43 -7.13 6.95 10.98
CA ALA A 43 -7.45 7.57 9.69
C ALA A 43 -7.13 6.64 8.51
N ILE A 44 -5.99 5.95 8.56
CA ILE A 44 -5.57 5.00 7.53
C ILE A 44 -6.58 3.84 7.40
N LEU A 45 -6.97 3.22 8.52
CA LEU A 45 -7.91 2.09 8.52
C LEU A 45 -9.30 2.49 8.05
N LEU A 46 -9.74 3.72 8.35
CA LEU A 46 -11.00 4.27 7.82
C LEU A 46 -10.96 4.41 6.30
N THR A 47 -9.87 4.94 5.74
CA THR A 47 -9.69 5.02 4.27
C THR A 47 -9.67 3.63 3.64
N LEU A 48 -8.92 2.67 4.19
CA LEU A 48 -8.89 1.31 3.65
C LEU A 48 -10.25 0.62 3.72
N LYS A 49 -11.04 0.92 4.76
CA LYS A 49 -12.42 0.45 4.88
C LYS A 49 -13.32 1.05 3.80
N SER A 50 -13.24 2.36 3.56
CA SER A 50 -14.06 3.00 2.51
C SER A 50 -13.71 2.48 1.11
N GLN A 51 -12.47 2.02 0.90
CA GLN A 51 -12.02 1.38 -0.33
C GLN A 51 -12.34 -0.13 -0.41
N GLY A 52 -13.01 -0.68 0.61
CA GLY A 52 -13.39 -2.10 0.64
C GLY A 52 -12.20 -3.07 0.76
N ILE A 53 -11.03 -2.59 1.20
CA ILE A 53 -9.87 -3.42 1.53
C ILE A 53 -10.04 -4.00 2.94
N LEU A 54 -10.60 -3.21 3.85
CA LEU A 54 -10.93 -3.63 5.21
C LEU A 54 -12.42 -3.63 5.46
N ALA A 55 -12.85 -4.45 6.42
CA ALA A 55 -14.14 -4.35 7.06
C ALA A 55 -13.94 -4.11 8.56
N SER A 56 -15.00 -3.67 9.24
CA SER A 56 -14.93 -3.32 10.66
C SER A 56 -16.22 -3.62 11.41
N ARG A 57 -16.12 -3.99 12.68
CA ARG A 57 -17.26 -4.19 13.59
C ARG A 57 -17.04 -3.42 14.89
N LYS A 58 -18.09 -2.77 15.40
CA LYS A 58 -18.09 -2.11 16.71
C LYS A 58 -18.54 -3.08 17.81
N GLY A 59 -18.15 -2.79 19.06
CA GLY A 59 -18.56 -3.52 20.26
C GLY A 59 -17.50 -4.52 20.76
N PRO A 60 -17.79 -5.27 21.84
CA PRO A 60 -16.91 -6.32 22.36
C PRO A 60 -16.57 -7.35 21.29
N GLY A 61 -15.28 -7.69 21.15
CA GLY A 61 -14.79 -8.55 20.06
C GLY A 61 -14.81 -7.91 18.67
N GLY A 62 -15.12 -6.61 18.57
CA GLY A 62 -15.01 -5.82 17.35
C GLY A 62 -13.55 -5.48 16.98
N GLY A 63 -13.38 -4.78 15.87
CA GLY A 63 -12.07 -4.50 15.29
C GLY A 63 -12.14 -4.37 13.77
N TYR A 64 -10.98 -4.46 13.14
CA TYR A 64 -10.79 -4.47 11.69
C TYR A 64 -10.28 -5.82 11.21
N TRP A 65 -10.71 -6.24 10.02
CA TRP A 65 -10.22 -7.43 9.33
C TRP A 65 -10.12 -7.16 7.83
N LEU A 66 -9.33 -7.99 7.13
CA LEU A 66 -9.24 -7.94 5.67
C LEU A 66 -10.59 -8.32 5.06
N ALA A 67 -11.16 -7.44 4.24
CA ALA A 67 -12.42 -7.71 3.54
C ALA A 67 -12.25 -8.66 2.34
N LYS A 68 -11.00 -8.89 1.93
CA LYS A 68 -10.60 -9.73 0.79
C LYS A 68 -9.39 -10.56 1.19
N ALA A 69 -9.19 -11.71 0.54
CA ALA A 69 -7.98 -12.50 0.74
C ALA A 69 -6.72 -11.68 0.38
N PRO A 70 -5.57 -11.88 1.08
CA PRO A 70 -4.33 -11.17 0.77
C PRO A 70 -3.89 -11.28 -0.71
N ALA A 71 -4.16 -12.43 -1.35
CA ALA A 71 -3.88 -12.66 -2.77
C ALA A 71 -4.79 -11.85 -3.73
N ALA A 72 -5.85 -11.23 -3.24
CA ALA A 72 -6.75 -10.39 -4.02
C ALA A 72 -6.53 -8.88 -3.77
N ILE A 73 -5.58 -8.51 -2.91
CA ILE A 73 -5.29 -7.12 -2.55
C ILE A 73 -3.96 -6.74 -3.21
N THR A 74 -3.98 -5.93 -4.25
CA THR A 74 -2.75 -5.47 -4.93
C THR A 74 -2.10 -4.31 -4.18
N LEU A 75 -0.78 -4.20 -4.24
CA LEU A 75 -0.05 -3.06 -3.69
C LEU A 75 -0.51 -1.75 -4.34
N GLY A 76 -0.78 -1.79 -5.64
CA GLY A 76 -1.39 -0.67 -6.38
C GLY A 76 -2.69 -0.20 -5.75
N SER A 77 -3.61 -1.10 -5.40
CA SER A 77 -4.88 -0.71 -4.75
C SER A 77 -4.68 -0.02 -3.40
N ILE A 78 -3.71 -0.48 -2.60
CA ILE A 78 -3.36 0.11 -1.31
C ILE A 78 -2.77 1.51 -1.50
N ILE A 79 -1.80 1.65 -2.40
CA ILE A 79 -1.10 2.93 -2.60
C ILE A 79 -2.05 3.97 -3.22
N ARG A 80 -2.86 3.59 -4.20
CA ARG A 80 -3.84 4.51 -4.82
C ARG A 80 -4.91 5.01 -3.85
N SER A 81 -5.17 4.27 -2.77
CA SER A 81 -6.05 4.72 -1.68
C SER A 81 -5.56 6.01 -1.00
N PHE A 82 -4.28 6.35 -1.12
CA PHE A 82 -3.67 7.52 -0.46
C PHE A 82 -2.97 8.49 -1.41
N GLU A 83 -2.36 7.99 -2.49
CA GLU A 83 -1.58 8.79 -3.44
C GLU A 83 -2.37 9.17 -4.71
N GLY A 84 -3.58 8.62 -4.92
CA GLY A 84 -4.28 8.75 -6.20
C GLY A 84 -3.66 7.86 -7.27
N ASP A 85 -3.61 8.32 -8.51
CA ASP A 85 -3.24 7.54 -9.71
C ASP A 85 -1.72 7.35 -9.91
N LEU A 86 -0.90 7.56 -8.87
CA LEU A 86 0.56 7.46 -8.92
C LEU A 86 1.20 8.39 -9.98
N ALA A 87 0.52 9.48 -10.34
CA ALA A 87 1.02 10.45 -11.31
C ALA A 87 2.30 11.14 -10.79
N PRO A 88 3.45 11.00 -11.47
CA PRO A 88 4.69 11.64 -11.06
C PRO A 88 4.71 13.15 -11.37
N VAL A 89 3.79 13.64 -12.21
CA VAL A 89 3.59 15.06 -12.52
C VAL A 89 2.10 15.38 -12.53
N GLN A 90 1.75 16.63 -12.16
CA GLN A 90 0.36 17.04 -11.95
C GLN A 90 -0.51 16.89 -13.21
N CYS A 91 0.03 17.12 -14.41
CA CYS A 91 -0.70 17.00 -15.68
C CYS A 91 -0.97 15.56 -16.13
N LEU A 92 -0.54 14.55 -15.34
CA LEU A 92 -0.90 13.14 -15.52
C LEU A 92 -1.95 12.67 -14.51
N ALA A 93 -2.25 13.46 -13.47
CA ALA A 93 -3.22 13.08 -12.46
C ALA A 93 -4.62 12.93 -13.08
N GLU A 94 -5.40 11.93 -12.69
CA GLU A 94 -6.80 11.75 -13.13
C GLU A 94 -7.67 13.00 -12.91
N ASN A 95 -7.37 13.77 -11.86
CA ASN A 95 -8.06 15.02 -11.53
C ASN A 95 -7.29 16.28 -11.95
N ALA A 96 -6.34 16.15 -12.88
CA ALA A 96 -5.56 17.28 -13.37
C ALA A 96 -6.47 18.33 -14.02
N SER A 97 -6.31 19.60 -13.64
CA SER A 97 -7.03 20.72 -14.23
C SER A 97 -6.51 21.14 -15.62
N GLY A 98 -5.67 20.31 -16.26
CA GLY A 98 -5.07 20.59 -17.57
C GLY A 98 -3.55 20.76 -17.53
N ALA A 99 -3.02 21.58 -18.45
CA ALA A 99 -1.60 21.84 -18.63
C ALA A 99 -0.99 22.61 -17.46
N CYS A 100 0.31 22.41 -17.17
CA CYS A 100 1.04 23.28 -16.25
C CYS A 100 1.32 24.67 -16.88
N PRO A 101 1.59 25.71 -16.08
CA PRO A 101 1.71 27.10 -16.58
C PRO A 101 2.72 27.31 -17.71
N GLU A 102 3.80 26.53 -17.71
CA GLU A 102 4.89 26.58 -18.68
C GLU A 102 4.69 25.66 -19.90
N CYS A 103 3.63 24.84 -19.90
CA CYS A 103 3.35 23.89 -20.96
C CYS A 103 2.62 24.58 -22.13
N HIS A 104 3.26 24.57 -23.30
CA HIS A 104 2.69 25.13 -24.53
C HIS A 104 1.67 24.19 -25.18
N ASP A 105 1.98 22.89 -25.22
CA ASP A 105 1.10 21.85 -25.75
C ASP A 105 1.29 20.54 -24.97
N LEU A 106 0.18 19.99 -24.46
CA LEU A 106 0.15 18.74 -23.70
C LEU A 106 0.50 17.52 -24.55
N ALA A 107 0.13 17.53 -25.83
CA ALA A 107 0.34 16.40 -26.73
C ALA A 107 1.83 16.20 -27.06
N THR A 108 2.58 17.30 -27.11
CA THR A 108 4.00 17.31 -27.48
C THR A 108 4.95 17.62 -26.30
N CYS A 109 4.41 17.81 -25.09
CA CYS A 109 5.22 18.02 -23.89
C CYS A 109 6.11 16.81 -23.59
N ALA A 110 7.40 16.90 -23.94
CA ALA A 110 8.37 15.82 -23.78
C ALA A 110 8.45 15.31 -22.33
N THR A 111 8.41 16.21 -21.34
CA THR A 111 8.40 15.84 -19.92
C THR A 111 7.19 14.99 -19.58
N ARG A 112 5.99 15.38 -20.02
CA ARG A 112 4.75 14.62 -19.77
C ARG A 112 4.82 13.24 -20.40
N LEU A 113 5.29 13.14 -21.65
CA LEU A 113 5.39 11.88 -22.37
C LEU A 113 6.30 10.88 -21.64
N VAL A 114 7.52 11.31 -21.26
CA VAL A 114 8.45 10.44 -20.50
C VAL A 114 7.89 10.10 -19.11
N MET A 115 7.25 11.05 -18.45
CA MET A 115 6.65 10.82 -17.13
C MET A 115 5.45 9.85 -17.18
N ALA A 116 4.71 9.80 -18.29
CA ALA A 116 3.66 8.82 -18.52
C ALA A 116 4.25 7.40 -18.61
N ASP A 117 5.41 7.24 -19.24
CA ASP A 117 6.11 5.96 -19.28
C ASP A 117 6.57 5.52 -17.88
N VAL A 118 7.06 6.47 -17.07
CA VAL A 118 7.42 6.21 -15.66
C VAL A 118 6.19 5.76 -14.85
N GLN A 119 5.07 6.47 -14.95
CA GLN A 119 3.82 6.11 -14.28
C GLN A 119 3.36 4.69 -14.67
N LYS A 120 3.44 4.37 -15.97
CA LYS A 120 3.09 3.06 -16.52
C LYS A 120 4.01 1.97 -15.99
N ALA A 121 5.32 2.21 -15.95
CA ALA A 121 6.29 1.26 -15.42
C ALA A 121 6.08 0.98 -13.93
N VAL A 122 5.84 2.02 -13.11
CA VAL A 122 5.54 1.88 -11.69
C VAL A 122 4.23 1.10 -11.50
N SER A 123 3.16 1.48 -12.21
CA SER A 123 1.85 0.81 -12.14
C SER A 123 1.97 -0.67 -12.52
N ALA A 124 2.72 -0.99 -13.58
CA ALA A 124 2.94 -2.37 -14.02
C ALA A 124 3.60 -3.26 -12.96
N VAL A 125 4.38 -2.69 -12.03
CA VAL A 125 4.94 -3.41 -10.89
C VAL A 125 3.91 -3.54 -9.78
N VAL A 126 3.35 -2.43 -9.28
CA VAL A 126 2.52 -2.45 -8.07
C VAL A 126 1.15 -3.10 -8.28
N ASP A 127 0.65 -3.12 -9.52
CA ASP A 127 -0.65 -3.72 -9.85
C ASP A 127 -0.60 -5.24 -9.99
N LYS A 128 0.60 -5.79 -10.21
CA LYS A 128 0.82 -7.24 -10.32
C LYS A 128 1.27 -7.88 -9.02
N VAL A 129 1.65 -7.08 -8.03
CA VAL A 129 2.12 -7.57 -6.73
C VAL A 129 0.97 -7.49 -5.74
N THR A 130 0.60 -8.62 -5.19
CA THR A 130 -0.40 -8.74 -4.13
C THR A 130 0.22 -8.61 -2.75
N LEU A 131 -0.61 -8.41 -1.73
CA LEU A 131 -0.19 -8.43 -0.34
C LEU A 131 0.41 -9.80 0.03
N ALA A 132 -0.14 -10.89 -0.51
CA ALA A 132 0.41 -12.23 -0.36
C ALA A 132 1.82 -12.35 -0.97
N ASP A 133 1.99 -11.93 -2.23
CA ASP A 133 3.30 -11.98 -2.91
C ASP A 133 4.37 -11.19 -2.15
N MET A 134 4.00 -10.04 -1.59
CA MET A 134 4.92 -9.22 -0.82
C MET A 134 5.37 -9.91 0.48
N ILE A 135 4.45 -10.59 1.17
CA ILE A 135 4.75 -11.35 2.39
C ILE A 135 5.67 -12.52 2.06
N GLU A 136 5.34 -13.28 1.02
CA GLU A 136 6.15 -14.43 0.57
C GLU A 136 7.57 -14.00 0.21
N ARG A 137 7.74 -12.89 -0.53
CA ARG A 137 9.07 -12.32 -0.84
C ARG A 137 9.87 -12.02 0.42
N SER A 138 9.23 -11.42 1.43
CA SER A 138 9.91 -11.11 2.69
C SER A 138 10.29 -12.35 3.48
N GLU A 139 9.45 -13.39 3.47
CA GLU A 139 9.70 -14.64 4.18
C GLU A 139 10.81 -15.44 3.51
N PHE A 140 10.81 -15.50 2.17
CA PHE A 140 11.87 -16.11 1.39
C PHE A 140 13.23 -15.49 1.70
N GLU A 141 13.32 -14.15 1.70
CA GLU A 141 14.59 -13.47 2.03
C GLU A 141 15.01 -13.69 3.49
N ARG A 142 14.09 -13.73 4.45
CA ARG A 142 14.41 -14.06 5.85
C ARG A 142 15.02 -15.46 5.97
N GLN A 143 14.45 -16.45 5.29
CA GLN A 143 14.97 -17.82 5.28
C GLN A 143 16.32 -17.92 4.56
N ARG A 144 16.52 -17.16 3.48
CA ARG A 144 17.79 -17.11 2.76
C ARG A 144 18.90 -16.55 3.65
N LEU A 145 18.63 -15.46 4.36
CA LEU A 145 19.58 -14.81 5.27
C LEU A 145 19.87 -15.66 6.52
N SER A 146 18.86 -16.34 7.09
CA SER A 146 19.09 -17.22 8.25
C SER A 146 20.03 -18.37 7.90
N LYS A 147 19.82 -19.01 6.73
CA LYS A 147 20.69 -20.08 6.25
C LYS A 147 22.12 -19.61 6.02
N GLN A 148 22.34 -18.38 5.54
CA GLN A 148 23.70 -17.84 5.32
C GLN A 148 24.47 -17.61 6.63
N LEU A 149 23.78 -17.29 7.72
CA LEU A 149 24.38 -17.11 9.05
C LEU A 149 24.80 -18.45 9.67
N ASP A 150 24.08 -19.53 9.39
CA ASP A 150 24.37 -20.88 9.89
C ASP A 150 25.65 -21.50 9.27
N PHE A 151 26.14 -20.99 8.13
CA PHE A 151 27.38 -21.46 7.46
C PHE A 151 28.63 -20.61 7.75
N SER A 152 28.53 -19.63 8.66
CA SER A 152 29.63 -18.73 9.01
C SER A 152 30.26 -19.04 10.39
N ILE A 153 30.05 -20.25 10.91
CA ILE A 153 30.66 -20.82 12.14
C ILE A 153 31.50 -22.02 11.73
#